data_AF-A0A662A0X9-F1
#
_entry.id   AF-A0A662A0X9-F1
#
_cell.length_a   1.000
_cell.length_b   1.000
_cell.length_c   1.000
_cell.angle_alpha   90.00
_cell.angle_beta   90.00
_cell.angle_gamma   90.00
#
_symmetry.space_group_name_H-M   'P 1'
#
loop_
_entity.id
_entity.type
_entity.pdbx_description
1 polymer ?
#
loop_
_entity_poly.entity_id
_entity_poly.type
_entity_poly.pdbx_seq_one_letter_code
_entity_poly.pdbx_strand_id
1 'polypeptide(L)'
;MSLRISLYYYEKTHNIINKDRLLTEELELRPNYIANILGCNTDNYKEKINSSFFIGIFEKINESFKLFVKLIESKEVTLPKENVSQKDKQEKNFTSQQIKNFKENNKLDYLIWDYCLKKYETLKNKYL
;
A
#
# COMPACT_ATOMS: atom_id res chain seq x y z
N MET A 1 -6.94 -1.80 2.35
CA MET A 1 -8.08 -1.10 1.72
C MET A 1 -7.69 0.29 1.22
N SER A 2 -7.08 1.15 2.07
CA SER A 2 -6.68 2.51 1.73
C SER A 2 -5.88 2.64 0.42
N LEU A 3 -4.92 1.74 0.17
CA LEU A 3 -4.17 1.69 -1.10
C LEU A 3 -5.09 1.60 -2.33
N ARG A 4 -6.06 0.68 -2.30
CA ARG A 4 -6.98 0.48 -3.43
C ARG A 4 -7.91 1.67 -3.64
N ILE A 5 -8.33 2.32 -2.56
CA ILE A 5 -9.11 3.56 -2.63
C ILE A 5 -8.28 4.66 -3.31
N SER A 6 -7.03 4.86 -2.88
CA SER A 6 -6.14 5.84 -3.49
C SER A 6 -5.89 5.54 -4.97
N LEU A 7 -5.68 4.27 -5.33
CA LEU A 7 -5.51 3.83 -6.71
C LEU A 7 -6.77 4.12 -7.55
N TYR A 8 -7.97 3.83 -7.04
CA TYR A 8 -9.21 4.13 -7.73
C TYR A 8 -9.34 5.62 -8.11
N TYR A 9 -9.07 6.55 -7.18
CA TYR A 9 -9.14 7.98 -7.51
C TYR A 9 -8.04 8.40 -8.49
N TYR A 10 -6.85 7.82 -8.37
CA TYR A 10 -5.79 8.04 -9.36
C TYR A 10 -6.22 7.58 -10.76
N GLU A 11 -6.72 6.34 -10.88
CA GLU A 11 -7.14 5.77 -12.16
C GLU A 11 -8.34 6.53 -12.74
N LYS A 12 -9.29 6.97 -11.90
CA LYS A 12 -10.44 7.78 -12.31
C LYS A 12 -10.04 9.16 -12.81
N THR A 13 -9.14 9.84 -12.12
CA THR A 13 -8.66 11.19 -12.53
C THR A 13 -7.85 11.16 -13.83
N HIS A 14 -7.20 10.03 -14.13
CA HIS A 14 -6.39 9.84 -15.34
C HIS A 14 -7.12 9.10 -16.46
N ASN A 15 -8.44 8.88 -16.35
CA ASN A 15 -9.28 8.18 -17.33
C ASN A 15 -8.82 6.74 -17.64
N ILE A 16 -8.16 6.07 -16.69
CA ILE A 16 -7.75 4.66 -16.79
C ILE A 16 -8.96 3.72 -16.58
N ILE A 17 -9.90 4.13 -15.72
CA ILE A 17 -11.17 3.44 -15.49
C ILE A 17 -12.35 4.33 -15.91
N ASN A 18 -13.50 3.72 -16.17
CA ASN A 18 -14.73 4.44 -16.48
C ASN A 18 -15.09 5.38 -15.30
N LYS A 19 -15.42 6.64 -15.61
CA LYS A 19 -15.83 7.66 -14.62
C LYS A 19 -17.08 7.28 -13.85
N ASP A 20 -17.95 6.46 -14.44
CA ASP A 20 -19.20 6.03 -13.82
C ASP A 20 -19.02 4.79 -12.94
N ARG A 21 -17.84 4.15 -12.96
CA ARG A 21 -17.55 3.00 -12.10
C ARG A 21 -17.58 3.41 -10.62
N LEU A 22 -18.24 2.59 -9.81
CA LEU A 22 -18.32 2.81 -8.36
C LEU A 22 -17.07 2.26 -7.67
N LEU A 23 -16.69 2.90 -6.55
CA LEU A 23 -15.54 2.46 -5.76
C LEU A 23 -15.74 1.03 -5.21
N THR A 24 -16.97 0.67 -4.80
CA THR A 24 -17.29 -0.68 -4.31
C THR A 24 -17.01 -1.76 -5.34
N GLU A 25 -17.42 -1.53 -6.59
CA GLU A 25 -17.19 -2.46 -7.70
C GLU A 25 -15.70 -2.62 -7.95
N GLU A 26 -14.95 -1.51 -7.98
CA GLU A 26 -13.52 -1.54 -8.23
C GLU A 26 -12.76 -2.32 -7.15
N LEU A 27 -13.16 -2.19 -5.87
CA LEU A 27 -12.51 -2.88 -4.77
C LEU A 27 -12.64 -4.42 -4.86
N GLU A 28 -13.67 -4.93 -5.52
CA GLU A 28 -13.93 -6.36 -5.68
C GLU A 28 -13.14 -6.99 -6.85
N LEU A 29 -12.77 -6.22 -7.87
CA LEU A 29 -12.20 -6.74 -9.12
C LEU A 29 -10.79 -7.33 -9.00
N ARG A 30 -9.97 -6.84 -8.07
CA ARG A 30 -8.53 -7.17 -8.00
C ARG A 30 -8.11 -7.59 -6.59
N PRO A 31 -8.59 -8.74 -6.07
CA PRO A 31 -8.18 -9.21 -4.75
C PRO A 31 -6.67 -9.49 -4.71
N ASN A 32 -6.07 -9.27 -3.54
CA ASN A 32 -4.63 -9.45 -3.31
C ASN A 32 -3.76 -8.68 -4.32
N TYR A 33 -4.09 -7.40 -4.51
CA TYR A 33 -3.44 -6.52 -5.47
C TYR A 33 -1.92 -6.45 -5.27
N ILE A 34 -1.46 -6.30 -4.01
CA ILE A 34 -0.02 -6.21 -3.71
C ILE A 34 0.65 -7.55 -4.02
N ALA A 35 0.04 -8.66 -3.60
CA ALA A 35 0.57 -9.99 -3.89
C ALA A 35 0.70 -10.22 -5.41
N ASN A 36 -0.32 -9.84 -6.19
CA ASN A 36 -0.30 -9.99 -7.64
C ASN A 36 0.81 -9.16 -8.30
N ILE A 37 1.01 -7.90 -7.88
CA ILE A 37 2.09 -7.05 -8.39
C ILE A 37 3.47 -7.64 -8.11
N LEU A 38 3.67 -8.17 -6.91
CA LEU A 38 4.93 -8.77 -6.52
C LEU A 38 5.11 -10.19 -7.07
N GLY A 39 4.08 -10.76 -7.70
CA GLY A 39 4.03 -12.16 -8.11
C GLY A 39 4.21 -13.11 -6.93
N CYS A 40 3.63 -12.77 -5.78
CA CYS A 40 3.71 -13.53 -4.53
C CYS A 40 2.48 -14.40 -4.32
N ASN A 41 2.67 -15.50 -3.59
CA ASN A 41 1.62 -16.34 -3.00
C ASN A 41 1.90 -16.55 -1.50
N THR A 42 1.08 -17.36 -0.83
CA THR A 42 1.25 -17.66 0.61
C THR A 42 2.58 -18.30 0.97
N ASP A 43 3.21 -18.98 0.03
CA ASP A 43 4.38 -19.81 0.28
C ASP A 43 5.67 -19.02 0.07
N ASN A 44 5.67 -18.07 -0.87
CA ASN A 44 6.88 -17.34 -1.28
C ASN A 44 6.91 -15.85 -0.88
N TYR A 45 5.83 -15.29 -0.31
CA TYR A 45 5.78 -13.84 -0.09
C TYR A 45 6.91 -13.33 0.81
N LYS A 46 7.27 -14.10 1.85
CA LYS A 46 8.38 -13.73 2.77
C LYS A 46 9.72 -13.69 2.05
N GLU A 47 10.00 -14.70 1.22
CA GLU A 47 11.25 -14.79 0.45
C GLU A 47 11.37 -13.60 -0.51
N LYS A 48 10.33 -13.33 -1.29
CA LYS A 48 10.30 -12.20 -2.22
C LYS A 48 10.48 -10.87 -1.51
N ILE A 49 9.78 -10.65 -0.39
CA ILE A 49 9.93 -9.44 0.43
C ILE A 49 11.35 -9.33 1.01
N ASN A 50 11.97 -10.44 1.40
CA ASN A 50 13.34 -10.45 1.92
C ASN A 50 14.41 -10.17 0.86
N SER A 51 14.12 -10.45 -0.41
CA SER A 51 15.01 -10.12 -1.52
C SER A 51 15.07 -8.61 -1.83
N SER A 52 14.09 -7.84 -1.35
CA SER A 52 14.09 -6.39 -1.50
C SER A 52 15.18 -5.73 -0.65
N PHE A 53 15.99 -4.88 -1.27
CA PHE A 53 17.01 -4.08 -0.58
C PHE A 53 16.42 -3.22 0.54
N PHE A 54 15.24 -2.63 0.30
CA PHE A 54 14.56 -1.75 1.23
C PHE A 54 13.04 -1.87 1.10
N ILE A 55 12.34 -1.70 2.22
CA ILE A 55 10.87 -1.68 2.29
C ILE A 55 10.47 -0.41 3.05
N GLY A 56 9.78 0.50 2.36
CA GLY A 56 9.20 1.70 2.96
C GLY A 56 7.72 1.52 3.29
N ILE A 57 7.22 2.33 4.21
CA ILE A 57 5.81 2.43 4.58
C ILE A 57 5.27 3.78 4.14
N PHE A 58 4.26 3.76 3.27
CA PHE A 58 3.74 4.98 2.64
C PHE A 58 3.12 5.94 3.67
N GLU A 59 2.41 5.43 4.67
CA GLU A 59 1.87 6.19 5.80
C GLU A 59 2.96 6.87 6.65
N LYS A 60 4.21 6.42 6.50
CA LYS A 60 5.39 6.96 7.17
C LYS A 60 6.43 7.42 6.14
N ILE A 61 6.00 8.02 5.03
CA ILE A 61 6.87 8.28 3.86
C ILE A 61 8.14 9.06 4.21
N ASN A 62 8.02 10.12 5.03
CA ASN A 62 9.17 10.93 5.44
C ASN A 62 10.17 10.12 6.28
N GLU A 63 9.68 9.28 7.20
CA GLU A 63 10.52 8.41 8.03
C GLU A 63 11.16 7.30 7.20
N SER A 64 10.39 6.68 6.31
CA SER A 64 10.86 5.66 5.38
C SER A 64 11.98 6.20 4.49
N PHE A 65 11.82 7.43 4.01
CA PHE A 65 12.83 8.04 3.15
C PHE A 65 14.10 8.42 3.92
N LYS A 66 13.98 8.90 5.17
CA LYS A 66 15.14 9.09 6.05
C LYS A 66 15.91 7.79 6.30
N LEU A 67 15.19 6.69 6.53
CA LEU A 67 15.80 5.36 6.66
C LEU A 67 16.51 4.94 5.38
N PHE A 68 15.87 5.13 4.22
CA PHE A 68 16.47 4.81 2.93
C PHE A 68 17.78 5.59 2.70
N VAL A 69 17.78 6.92 2.94
CA VAL A 69 18.97 7.77 2.79
C VAL A 69 20.10 7.31 3.71
N LYS A 70 19.81 6.94 4.96
CA LYS A 70 20.81 6.38 5.88
C LYS A 70 21.41 5.06 5.37
N LEU A 71 20.60 4.19 4.76
CA LEU A 71 21.07 2.90 4.23
C LEU A 71 21.99 3.04 3.03
N ILE A 72 21.79 4.07 2.20
CA ILE A 72 22.63 4.34 1.03
C ILE A 72 23.76 5.33 1.30
N GLU A 73 23.96 5.73 2.57
CA GLU A 73 24.98 6.71 3.00
C GLU A 73 24.93 8.03 2.21
N SER A 74 23.73 8.44 1.81
CA SER A 74 23.52 9.66 1.02
C SER A 74 23.28 10.87 1.93
N LYS A 75 23.42 12.07 1.36
CA LYS A 75 23.01 13.32 2.01
C LYS A 75 21.49 13.34 2.22
N GLU A 76 21.06 14.03 3.27
CA GLU A 76 19.64 14.21 3.59
C GLU A 76 18.89 14.84 2.41
N VAL A 77 17.78 14.22 2.02
CA VAL A 77 16.91 14.69 0.94
C VAL A 77 15.54 14.99 1.53
N THR A 78 15.07 16.21 1.33
CA THR A 78 13.72 16.63 1.73
C THR A 78 12.74 16.24 0.62
N LEU A 79 11.69 15.51 0.97
CA LEU A 79 10.65 15.15 0.00
C LEU A 79 9.83 16.38 -0.42
N PRO A 80 9.73 16.71 -1.72
CA PRO A 80 8.98 17.86 -2.18
C PRO A 80 7.49 17.49 -2.24
N LYS A 81 6.76 17.82 -1.17
CA LYS A 81 5.29 17.85 -1.07
C LYS A 81 4.58 16.48 -0.98
N GLU A 82 3.58 16.40 -0.11
CA GLU A 82 2.68 15.25 -0.01
C GLU A 82 1.63 15.25 -1.14
N ASN A 83 1.41 14.08 -1.73
CA ASN A 83 0.36 13.90 -2.73
C ASN A 83 -1.02 13.89 -2.05
N VAL A 84 -1.79 14.95 -2.24
CA VAL A 84 -3.17 15.06 -1.76
C VAL A 84 -4.13 14.83 -2.93
N SER A 85 -4.74 13.65 -2.99
CA SER A 85 -5.80 13.35 -3.96
C SER A 85 -7.13 13.93 -3.46
N GLN A 86 -7.89 14.59 -4.34
CA GLN A 86 -9.28 14.96 -4.05
C GLN A 86 -10.14 13.69 -4.05
N LYS A 87 -10.50 13.23 -2.85
CA LYS A 87 -11.38 12.07 -2.65
C LYS A 87 -12.82 12.54 -2.47
N ASP A 88 -13.77 11.78 -2.99
CA ASP A 88 -15.18 11.96 -2.63
C ASP A 88 -15.49 11.25 -1.30
N LYS A 89 -16.75 11.28 -0.86
CA LYS A 89 -17.20 10.69 0.41
C LYS A 89 -17.66 9.23 0.30
N GLN A 90 -17.40 8.54 -0.83
CA GLN A 90 -17.90 7.17 -1.04
C GLN A 90 -17.44 6.18 0.05
N GLU A 91 -16.22 6.35 0.57
CA GLU A 91 -15.68 5.49 1.63
C GLU A 91 -16.47 5.54 2.94
N LYS A 92 -17.21 6.62 3.20
CA LYS A 92 -18.03 6.77 4.41
C LYS A 92 -19.27 5.88 4.40
N ASN A 93 -19.65 5.36 3.23
CA ASN A 93 -20.84 4.55 3.04
C ASN A 93 -20.55 3.05 3.09
N PHE A 94 -19.30 2.64 3.37
CA PHE A 94 -19.00 1.22 3.48
C PHE A 94 -19.63 0.59 4.72
N THR A 95 -20.40 -0.47 4.48
CA THR A 95 -20.93 -1.33 5.55
C THR A 95 -19.81 -2.14 6.18
N SER A 96 -20.00 -2.54 7.44
CA SER A 96 -19.08 -3.46 8.12
C SER A 96 -18.91 -4.78 7.36
N GLN A 97 -19.97 -5.26 6.69
CA GLN A 97 -19.91 -6.47 5.87
C GLN A 97 -19.02 -6.29 4.64
N GLN A 98 -19.10 -5.15 3.94
CA GLN A 98 -18.21 -4.87 2.80
C GLN A 98 -16.74 -4.81 3.23
N ILE A 99 -16.46 -4.17 4.37
CA ILE A 99 -15.10 -4.12 4.92
C ILE A 99 -14.60 -5.52 5.28
N LYS A 100 -15.45 -6.35 5.89
CA LYS A 100 -15.13 -7.74 6.22
C LYS A 100 -14.83 -8.56 4.96
N ASN A 101 -15.71 -8.53 3.97
CA ASN A 101 -15.53 -9.22 2.69
C ASN A 101 -14.23 -8.76 2.00
N PHE A 102 -13.95 -7.46 1.99
CA PHE A 102 -12.72 -6.94 1.44
C PHE A 102 -11.49 -7.53 2.14
N LYS A 103 -11.48 -7.58 3.48
CA LYS A 103 -10.38 -8.16 4.26
C LYS A 103 -10.19 -9.65 3.97
N GLU A 104 -11.29 -10.40 3.89
CA GLU A 104 -11.26 -11.84 3.59
C GLU A 104 -10.70 -12.12 2.20
N ASN A 105 -11.17 -11.38 1.19
CA ASN A 105 -10.72 -11.52 -0.19
C ASN A 105 -9.26 -11.04 -0.39
N ASN A 106 -8.77 -10.16 0.47
CA ASN A 106 -7.42 -9.59 0.40
C ASN A 106 -6.48 -10.13 1.50
N LYS A 107 -6.76 -11.33 2.04
CA LYS A 107 -6.02 -11.89 3.19
C LYS A 107 -4.51 -11.96 2.96
N LEU A 108 -4.05 -12.27 1.74
CA LEU A 108 -2.62 -12.34 1.45
C LEU A 108 -1.97 -10.94 1.46
N ASP A 109 -2.64 -9.91 0.95
CA ASP A 109 -2.17 -8.53 1.06
C ASP A 109 -2.03 -8.10 2.53
N TYR A 110 -2.95 -8.50 3.40
CA TYR A 110 -2.84 -8.24 4.85
C TYR A 110 -1.64 -8.98 5.47
N LEU A 111 -1.38 -10.23 5.09
CA LEU A 111 -0.20 -10.97 5.55
C LEU A 111 1.12 -10.33 5.07
N ILE A 112 1.14 -9.86 3.82
CA ILE A 112 2.28 -9.12 3.25
C ILE A 112 2.48 -7.83 4.03
N TRP A 113 1.42 -7.06 4.25
CA TRP A 113 1.46 -5.80 4.99
C TRP A 113 2.04 -5.99 6.40
N ASP A 114 1.51 -6.94 7.17
CA ASP A 114 1.97 -7.21 8.54
C ASP A 114 3.44 -7.63 8.57
N TYR A 115 3.89 -8.39 7.57
CA TYR A 115 5.29 -8.80 7.47
C TYR A 115 6.21 -7.63 7.11
N CYS A 116 5.83 -6.81 6.14
CA CYS A 116 6.53 -5.59 5.77
C CYS A 116 6.63 -4.62 6.96
N LEU A 117 5.54 -4.45 7.72
CA LEU A 117 5.52 -3.58 8.90
C LEU A 117 6.49 -4.08 9.97
N LYS A 118 6.52 -5.38 10.26
CA LYS A 118 7.49 -5.95 11.22
C LYS A 118 8.95 -5.73 10.79
N LYS A 119 9.25 -5.94 9.50
CA LYS A 119 10.59 -5.66 8.95
C LYS A 119 10.93 -4.19 9.05
N TYR A 120 9.99 -3.31 8.72
CA TYR A 120 10.14 -1.87 8.81
C TYR A 120 10.46 -1.42 10.24
N GLU A 121 9.69 -1.86 11.24
CA GLU A 121 9.95 -1.50 12.65
C GLU A 121 11.31 -2.02 13.14
N THR A 122 11.72 -3.22 12.70
CA THR A 122 13.05 -3.76 13.01
C THR A 122 14.15 -2.88 12.42
N LEU A 123 13.99 -2.45 11.16
CA LEU A 123 14.93 -1.57 10.49
C LEU A 123 14.96 -0.19 11.16
N LYS A 124 13.79 0.35 11.47
CA LYS A 124 13.63 1.63 12.16
C LYS A 124 14.43 1.64 13.46
N ASN A 125 14.19 0.67 14.35
CA ASN A 125 14.86 0.59 15.65
C ASN A 125 16.39 0.45 15.55
N LYS A 126 16.90 -0.01 14.40
CA LYS A 126 18.34 -0.14 14.15
C LYS A 126 18.99 1.17 13.71
N TYR A 127 18.27 2.03 13.00
CA TYR A 127 18.84 3.19 12.31
C TYR A 127 18.24 4.55 12.72
N LEU A 128 17.14 4.57 13.48
CA LEU A 128 16.51 5.77 14.05
C LEU A 128 16.32 5.60 15.55
#